data_AF-A0A519VLT9-F1
#
_entry.id   AF-A0A519VLT9-F1
#
_cell.length_a   1.000
_cell.length_b   1.000
_cell.length_c   1.000
_cell.angle_alpha   90.00
_cell.angle_beta   90.00
_cell.angle_gamma   90.00
#
_symmetry.space_group_name_H-M   'P 1'
#
loop_
_entity.id
_entity.type
_entity.pdbx_description
1 polymer ?
#
loop_
_entity_poly.entity_id
_entity_poly.type
_entity_poly.pdbx_seq_one_letter_code
_entity_poly.pdbx_strand_id
1 'polypeptide(L)'
;MKDWLILLYQTTGSRRTEFVYGNELSFFFDDDKITIRFAVENSIDALRVEDDNFYELFDTVENYPIEYIKIAINEFLNYRPDFGYYEEGAKSVANTTINFIRQLNNVLPGILKNYEYEVTDMSDGYCGTNYVYSGDIYLDFAQVNTNVIAKLITLFEALQVQPMSGIYMSMAADHSNVRKSFAPQFLNTNTKVRRLGYLKIFADFMLKRKRVPETFLAKRFEDFALPFTQELNLMKNNKGVILSLNGNSAEPYLMLLKELDLITTINRVVVPTKWLKTYMVIREETVKSEVAVFKLGLADKMFFLELILKKDFLYTSIILEFLSIRREVSVRDLIKAYQLLLLNRIRQIIKVGTYDYGADTSDYRIVEKRVIAWKEAIVYLEHIVLPRLNWLADLELISLDENKNVRILDAGDRLNTELNCWIDVRSQYVANSDIFIERYYTATFAMTYTDSYGVYPPKDVVLQDVTEYLKKSFSLFQTLAPNRVTASQAIAYAKYMILAEKKYAVSESAFVRFIENDLKDQFIYKYQSRYADGYIQKILLKN
;
A
#
# COMPACT_ATOMS: atom_id res chain seq x y z
N MET A 1 23.36 -30.39 -14.16
CA MET A 1 23.08 -28.93 -14.15
C MET A 1 23.20 -28.39 -15.57
N LYS A 2 24.24 -28.82 -16.26
CA LYS A 2 24.47 -28.63 -17.69
C LYS A 2 23.22 -28.72 -18.57
N ASP A 3 22.39 -29.76 -18.42
CA ASP A 3 21.20 -29.97 -19.27
C ASP A 3 20.22 -28.78 -19.28
N TRP A 4 19.97 -28.17 -18.13
CA TRP A 4 18.99 -27.07 -18.06
C TRP A 4 19.61 -25.71 -18.36
N LEU A 5 20.92 -25.55 -18.19
CA LEU A 5 21.65 -24.41 -18.70
C LEU A 5 21.69 -24.40 -20.24
N ILE A 6 21.93 -25.57 -20.86
CA ILE A 6 21.83 -25.76 -22.31
C ILE A 6 20.43 -25.38 -22.80
N LEU A 7 19.39 -25.81 -22.09
CA LEU A 7 18.01 -25.48 -22.44
C LEU A 7 17.77 -23.95 -22.43
N LEU A 8 18.20 -23.24 -21.38
CA LEU A 8 18.07 -21.78 -21.30
C LEU A 8 18.79 -21.05 -22.45
N TYR A 9 19.99 -21.51 -22.79
CA TYR A 9 20.76 -20.96 -23.90
C TYR A 9 20.09 -21.19 -25.26
N GLN A 10 19.61 -22.42 -25.51
CA GLN A 10 18.91 -22.75 -26.74
C GLN A 10 17.64 -21.93 -26.94
N THR A 11 16.92 -21.64 -25.85
CA THR A 11 15.70 -20.83 -25.88
C THR A 11 15.99 -19.34 -26.13
N THR A 12 16.96 -18.77 -25.41
CA THR A 12 17.24 -17.31 -25.50
C THR A 12 18.02 -16.92 -26.75
N GLY A 13 18.74 -17.88 -27.35
CA GLY A 13 19.57 -17.66 -28.53
C GLY A 13 20.90 -16.98 -28.20
N SER A 14 21.91 -17.20 -29.04
CA SER A 14 23.30 -16.81 -28.75
C SER A 14 23.54 -15.29 -28.64
N ARG A 15 22.65 -14.47 -29.23
CA ARG A 15 22.74 -12.98 -29.20
C ARG A 15 22.13 -12.32 -27.95
N ARG A 16 21.53 -13.07 -27.03
CA ARG A 16 20.82 -12.54 -25.84
C ARG A 16 21.31 -13.14 -24.51
N THR A 17 22.48 -13.78 -24.51
CA THR A 17 23.12 -14.28 -23.29
C THR A 17 24.29 -13.35 -22.94
N GLU A 18 24.06 -12.34 -22.09
CA GLU A 18 25.17 -11.55 -21.55
C GLU A 18 25.73 -12.19 -20.28
N PHE A 19 26.93 -12.72 -20.46
CA PHE A 19 28.11 -12.57 -19.62
C PHE A 19 28.10 -12.88 -18.11
N VAL A 20 29.16 -13.60 -17.73
CA VAL A 20 29.67 -13.76 -16.36
C VAL A 20 30.29 -12.46 -15.87
N TYR A 21 29.49 -11.58 -15.26
CA TYR A 21 30.01 -10.47 -14.45
C TYR A 21 29.89 -10.84 -12.97
N GLY A 22 31.01 -10.91 -12.24
CA GLY A 22 30.98 -11.18 -10.80
C GLY A 22 30.34 -12.52 -10.41
N ASN A 23 30.59 -13.59 -11.18
CA ASN A 23 30.08 -14.96 -10.99
C ASN A 23 28.59 -15.17 -11.34
N GLU A 24 27.99 -14.31 -12.17
CA GLU A 24 26.58 -14.41 -12.56
C GLU A 24 26.37 -14.70 -14.05
N LEU A 25 25.63 -15.76 -14.38
CA LEU A 25 25.22 -16.05 -15.76
C LEU A 25 23.79 -15.55 -16.00
N SER A 26 23.58 -14.64 -16.96
CA SER A 26 22.26 -14.07 -17.27
C SER A 26 21.74 -14.45 -18.66
N PHE A 27 20.45 -14.78 -18.71
CA PHE A 27 19.70 -15.14 -19.93
C PHE A 27 18.57 -14.13 -20.13
N PHE A 28 18.58 -13.40 -21.25
CA PHE A 28 17.65 -12.29 -21.47
C PHE A 28 16.47 -12.71 -22.36
N PHE A 29 15.29 -12.25 -21.96
CA PHE A 29 14.05 -12.33 -22.72
C PHE A 29 13.55 -10.89 -22.89
N ASP A 30 14.02 -10.27 -23.96
CA ASP A 30 13.90 -8.82 -24.17
C ASP A 30 14.56 -8.04 -23.03
N ASP A 31 13.82 -7.22 -22.29
CA ASP A 31 14.36 -6.42 -21.17
C ASP A 31 14.39 -7.19 -19.83
N ASP A 32 13.67 -8.32 -19.73
CA ASP A 32 13.60 -9.13 -18.52
C ASP A 32 14.66 -10.27 -18.57
N LYS A 33 15.09 -10.80 -17.43
CA LYS A 33 16.19 -11.80 -17.41
C LYS A 33 16.08 -12.86 -16.32
N ILE A 34 16.72 -14.00 -16.58
CA ILE A 34 16.99 -15.06 -15.58
C ILE A 34 18.49 -15.04 -15.30
N THR A 35 18.88 -14.87 -14.04
CA THR A 35 20.27 -14.82 -13.57
C THR A 35 20.57 -15.98 -12.64
N ILE A 36 21.72 -16.62 -12.81
CA ILE A 36 22.23 -17.70 -11.97
C ILE A 36 23.57 -17.25 -11.39
N ARG A 37 23.69 -17.22 -10.08
CA ARG A 37 24.93 -16.87 -9.40
C ARG A 37 25.64 -18.10 -8.85
N PHE A 38 26.95 -18.19 -9.08
CA PHE A 38 27.80 -19.28 -8.63
C PHE A 38 28.71 -18.85 -7.47
N ALA A 39 28.92 -19.76 -6.52
CA ALA A 39 29.78 -19.55 -5.35
C ALA A 39 31.25 -19.79 -5.74
N VAL A 40 31.91 -18.78 -6.33
CA VAL A 40 33.31 -18.85 -6.74
C VAL A 40 34.14 -17.86 -5.93
N GLU A 41 35.22 -18.34 -5.30
CA GLU A 41 36.08 -17.52 -4.42
C GLU A 41 36.78 -16.38 -5.17
N ASN A 42 37.18 -16.61 -6.42
CA ASN A 42 37.72 -15.60 -7.32
C ASN A 42 36.69 -15.33 -8.41
N SER A 43 36.53 -14.08 -8.83
CA SER A 43 35.70 -13.78 -10.00
C SER A 43 36.17 -14.64 -11.16
N ILE A 44 35.24 -15.39 -11.78
CA ILE A 44 35.51 -15.98 -13.09
C ILE A 44 35.90 -14.79 -13.98
N ASP A 45 37.16 -14.74 -14.42
CA ASP A 45 37.64 -13.69 -15.32
C ASP A 45 36.64 -13.58 -16.45
N ALA A 46 36.26 -12.35 -16.81
CA ALA A 46 35.22 -12.05 -17.77
C ALA A 46 35.55 -12.68 -19.14
N LEU A 47 35.22 -13.95 -19.31
CA LEU A 47 35.40 -14.68 -20.55
C LEU A 47 34.33 -14.15 -21.50
N ARG A 48 34.76 -13.39 -22.50
CA ARG A 48 33.96 -13.11 -23.71
C ARG A 48 33.75 -14.44 -24.40
N VAL A 49 32.69 -15.12 -24.01
CA VAL A 49 32.24 -16.31 -24.68
C VAL A 49 31.63 -15.86 -26.00
N GLU A 50 32.47 -15.82 -27.04
CA GLU A 50 32.00 -15.92 -28.41
C GLU A 50 31.30 -17.29 -28.57
N ASP A 51 30.32 -17.39 -29.48
CA ASP A 51 29.40 -18.54 -29.65
C ASP A 51 30.08 -19.92 -29.59
N ASP A 52 31.36 -20.00 -29.99
CA ASP A 52 32.15 -21.24 -30.06
C ASP A 52 32.64 -21.78 -28.69
N ASN A 53 32.66 -20.98 -27.62
CA ASN A 53 33.20 -21.37 -26.29
C ASN A 53 32.12 -21.64 -25.23
N PHE A 54 30.84 -21.64 -25.60
CA PHE A 54 29.74 -21.66 -24.62
C PHE A 54 29.56 -23.01 -23.91
N TYR A 55 29.86 -24.12 -24.59
CA TYR A 55 29.86 -25.45 -23.96
C TYR A 55 31.02 -25.63 -22.97
N GLU A 56 32.18 -25.01 -23.23
CA GLU A 56 33.32 -25.03 -22.31
C GLU A 56 33.03 -24.24 -21.03
N LEU A 57 32.25 -23.14 -21.14
CA LEU A 57 31.76 -22.41 -19.98
C LEU A 57 30.90 -23.32 -19.09
N PHE A 58 30.01 -24.13 -19.65
CA PHE A 58 29.20 -25.06 -18.85
C PHE A 58 30.03 -26.10 -18.11
N ASP A 59 31.04 -26.66 -18.76
CA ASP A 59 31.96 -27.60 -18.11
C ASP A 59 32.74 -26.92 -16.97
N THR A 60 33.01 -25.62 -17.11
CA THR A 60 33.64 -24.81 -16.07
C THR A 60 32.68 -24.54 -14.90
N VAL A 61 31.46 -24.07 -15.18
CA VAL A 61 30.53 -23.62 -14.14
C VAL A 61 29.75 -24.74 -13.46
N GLU A 62 29.59 -25.90 -14.08
CA GLU A 62 28.88 -27.05 -13.49
C GLU A 62 29.55 -27.56 -12.21
N ASN A 63 30.85 -27.29 -12.03
CA ASN A 63 31.61 -27.67 -10.85
C ASN A 63 31.40 -26.73 -9.65
N TYR A 64 30.77 -25.57 -9.85
CA TYR A 64 30.55 -24.61 -8.77
C TYR A 64 29.14 -24.72 -8.16
N PRO A 65 29.02 -24.57 -6.83
CA PRO A 65 27.71 -24.47 -6.19
C PRO A 65 26.94 -23.24 -6.68
N ILE A 66 25.62 -23.37 -6.83
CA ILE A 66 24.74 -22.24 -7.13
C ILE A 66 24.35 -21.54 -5.82
N GLU A 67 24.59 -20.24 -5.74
CA GLU A 67 24.15 -19.39 -4.61
C GLU A 67 22.66 -19.06 -4.72
N TYR A 68 22.23 -18.64 -5.91
CA TYR A 68 20.84 -18.35 -6.20
C TYR A 68 20.50 -18.42 -7.68
N ILE A 69 19.20 -18.59 -7.95
CA ILE A 69 18.59 -18.32 -9.24
C ILE A 69 17.59 -17.19 -9.05
N LYS A 70 17.68 -16.18 -9.91
CA LYS A 70 16.90 -14.94 -9.84
C LYS A 70 16.20 -14.69 -11.17
N ILE A 71 14.95 -14.26 -11.12
CA ILE A 71 14.21 -13.74 -12.27
C ILE A 71 14.04 -12.25 -12.02
N ALA A 72 14.48 -11.40 -12.95
CA ALA A 72 14.37 -9.96 -12.86
C ALA A 72 13.39 -9.45 -13.91
N ILE A 73 12.32 -8.79 -13.45
CA ILE A 73 11.37 -8.07 -14.28
C ILE A 73 11.76 -6.61 -14.25
N ASN A 74 12.21 -6.06 -15.37
CA ASN A 74 12.88 -4.76 -15.45
C ASN A 74 12.00 -3.68 -16.10
N GLU A 75 12.29 -2.44 -15.73
CA GLU A 75 11.88 -1.21 -16.40
C GLU A 75 13.04 -0.19 -16.34
N PHE A 76 13.29 0.49 -17.45
CA PHE A 76 14.37 1.49 -17.54
C PHE A 76 13.85 2.84 -17.08
N LEU A 77 14.56 3.48 -16.15
CA LEU A 77 14.12 4.74 -15.53
C LEU A 77 14.52 6.00 -16.31
N ASN A 78 15.37 5.88 -17.33
CA ASN A 78 15.91 7.02 -18.09
C ASN A 78 15.43 7.01 -19.55
N TYR A 79 15.56 8.16 -20.22
CA TYR A 79 15.21 8.32 -21.63
C TYR A 79 15.97 7.31 -22.51
N ARG A 80 15.21 6.56 -23.32
CA ARG A 80 15.73 5.62 -24.31
C ARG A 80 15.47 6.17 -25.71
N PRO A 81 16.51 6.39 -26.54
CA PRO A 81 16.35 6.90 -27.91
C PRO A 81 15.44 6.03 -28.80
N ASP A 82 15.32 4.75 -28.48
CA ASP A 82 14.52 3.76 -29.20
C ASP A 82 13.07 3.60 -28.66
N PHE A 83 12.76 4.17 -27.49
CA PHE A 83 11.42 4.19 -26.90
C PHE A 83 10.77 5.57 -26.84
N GLY A 84 11.54 6.66 -27.00
CA GLY A 84 11.05 8.01 -26.79
C GLY A 84 11.02 8.41 -25.31
N TYR A 85 10.27 9.46 -24.97
CA TYR A 85 10.03 9.82 -23.57
C TYR A 85 9.12 8.77 -22.92
N TYR A 86 9.19 8.63 -21.59
CA TYR A 86 8.41 7.75 -20.69
C TYR A 86 6.86 7.80 -20.85
N GLU A 87 6.35 8.57 -21.79
CA GLU A 87 4.95 8.98 -21.93
C GLU A 87 4.07 7.93 -22.62
N GLU A 88 4.63 6.89 -23.25
CA GLU A 88 3.86 5.81 -23.87
C GLU A 88 4.22 4.43 -23.28
N GLY A 89 3.41 3.95 -22.34
CA GLY A 89 3.35 2.50 -22.03
C GLY A 89 4.23 1.98 -20.90
N ALA A 90 4.64 2.82 -19.93
CA ALA A 90 5.42 2.38 -18.76
C ALA A 90 4.85 1.12 -18.10
N LYS A 91 5.71 0.14 -17.83
CA LYS A 91 5.39 -1.13 -17.18
C LYS A 91 5.22 -0.90 -15.68
N SER A 92 4.18 -1.52 -15.12
CA SER A 92 4.09 -1.73 -13.68
C SER A 92 4.90 -2.97 -13.32
N VAL A 93 6.15 -2.76 -12.92
CA VAL A 93 7.07 -3.84 -12.52
C VAL A 93 6.49 -4.62 -11.34
N ALA A 94 5.95 -3.93 -10.32
CA ALA A 94 5.35 -4.54 -9.16
C ALA A 94 4.12 -5.40 -9.50
N ASN A 95 3.18 -4.91 -10.31
CA ASN A 95 2.04 -5.73 -10.72
C ASN A 95 2.44 -6.91 -11.62
N THR A 96 3.39 -6.70 -12.52
CA THR A 96 3.92 -7.77 -13.39
C THR A 96 4.60 -8.85 -12.55
N THR A 97 5.38 -8.45 -11.54
CA THR A 97 6.07 -9.33 -10.58
C THR A 97 5.09 -10.16 -9.76
N ILE A 98 4.10 -9.53 -9.14
CA ILE A 98 3.08 -10.23 -8.36
C ILE A 98 2.26 -11.18 -9.24
N ASN A 99 1.92 -10.78 -10.46
CA ASN A 99 1.22 -11.63 -11.40
C ASN A 99 2.04 -12.87 -11.78
N PHE A 100 3.32 -12.68 -12.08
CA PHE A 100 4.23 -13.77 -12.41
C PHE A 100 4.43 -14.72 -11.22
N ILE A 101 4.64 -14.20 -10.01
CA ILE A 101 4.75 -15.01 -8.78
C ILE A 101 3.50 -15.86 -8.55
N ARG A 102 2.32 -15.32 -8.82
CA ARG A 102 1.06 -16.07 -8.72
C ARG A 102 1.00 -17.21 -9.74
N GLN A 103 1.38 -16.97 -10.99
CA GLN A 103 1.46 -18.04 -12.00
C GLN A 103 2.51 -19.08 -11.63
N LEU A 104 3.67 -18.63 -11.15
CA LEU A 104 4.76 -19.46 -10.66
C LEU A 104 4.31 -20.39 -9.54
N ASN A 105 3.62 -19.87 -8.52
CA ASN A 105 3.11 -20.68 -7.41
C ASN A 105 2.04 -21.69 -7.83
N ASN A 106 1.29 -21.42 -8.89
CA ASN A 106 0.30 -22.36 -9.43
C ASN A 106 0.95 -23.53 -10.17
N VAL A 107 2.01 -23.26 -10.95
CA VAL A 107 2.67 -24.27 -11.78
C VAL A 107 3.79 -25.01 -11.05
N LEU A 108 4.48 -24.30 -10.14
CA LEU A 108 5.65 -24.74 -9.38
C LEU A 108 5.49 -24.36 -7.88
N PRO A 109 4.55 -24.98 -7.15
CA PRO A 109 4.31 -24.65 -5.75
C PRO A 109 5.56 -24.86 -4.89
N GLY A 110 5.92 -23.85 -4.09
CA GLY A 110 7.04 -23.94 -3.15
C GLY A 110 8.39 -23.52 -3.72
N ILE A 111 8.50 -23.25 -5.03
CA ILE A 111 9.76 -22.82 -5.65
C ILE A 111 10.17 -21.39 -5.26
N LEU A 112 9.21 -20.53 -4.89
CA LEU A 112 9.49 -19.15 -4.51
C LEU A 112 10.20 -19.11 -3.15
N LYS A 113 11.42 -18.56 -3.12
CA LYS A 113 12.18 -18.32 -1.88
C LYS A 113 11.92 -16.93 -1.31
N ASN A 114 12.04 -15.89 -2.14
CA ASN A 114 11.79 -14.49 -1.77
C ASN A 114 11.57 -13.64 -3.03
N TYR A 115 11.17 -12.39 -2.87
CA TYR A 115 11.25 -11.38 -3.94
C TYR A 115 11.47 -9.98 -3.34
N GLU A 116 11.96 -9.06 -4.18
CA GLU A 116 12.25 -7.69 -3.80
C GLU A 116 12.16 -6.71 -4.96
N TYR A 117 12.25 -5.43 -4.63
CA TYR A 117 12.23 -4.33 -5.58
C TYR A 117 13.46 -3.47 -5.37
N GLU A 118 14.25 -3.27 -6.42
CA GLU A 118 15.53 -2.56 -6.35
C GLU A 118 15.74 -1.67 -7.57
N VAL A 119 16.52 -0.61 -7.40
CA VAL A 119 17.03 0.20 -8.49
C VAL A 119 18.52 -0.05 -8.59
N THR A 120 18.99 -0.45 -9.77
CA THR A 120 20.40 -0.71 -10.06
C THR A 120 20.92 0.31 -11.06
N ASP A 121 22.13 0.81 -10.87
CA ASP A 121 22.83 1.61 -11.88
C ASP A 121 23.63 0.67 -12.78
N MET A 122 23.21 0.57 -14.04
CA MET A 122 23.87 -0.27 -15.06
C MET A 122 24.97 0.51 -15.80
N SER A 123 25.33 1.72 -15.36
CA SER A 123 26.44 2.45 -15.95
C SER A 123 27.77 1.89 -15.45
N ASP A 124 28.56 1.29 -16.35
CA ASP A 124 29.93 0.83 -16.07
C ASP A 124 30.91 2.01 -15.88
N GLY A 125 30.49 3.11 -15.27
CA GLY A 125 31.29 4.31 -15.01
C GLY A 125 31.64 5.15 -16.25
N TYR A 126 31.25 4.72 -17.45
CA TYR A 126 31.56 5.41 -18.71
C TYR A 126 30.28 5.59 -19.54
N CYS A 127 29.74 6.81 -19.53
CA CYS A 127 28.63 7.35 -20.34
C CYS A 127 27.19 7.10 -19.85
N GLY A 128 26.67 8.06 -19.07
CA GLY A 128 25.25 8.21 -18.71
C GLY A 128 24.83 7.35 -17.52
N THR A 129 23.98 7.87 -16.63
CA THR A 129 23.32 7.03 -15.64
C THR A 129 22.31 6.15 -16.36
N ASN A 130 22.32 4.84 -16.13
CA ASN A 130 21.35 3.89 -16.70
C ASN A 130 20.67 3.16 -15.56
N TYR A 131 19.73 3.83 -14.90
CA TYR A 131 19.01 3.24 -13.78
C TYR A 131 17.96 2.24 -14.30
N VAL A 132 18.01 1.02 -13.78
CA VAL A 132 17.03 -0.03 -14.03
C VAL A 132 16.29 -0.32 -12.73
N TYR A 133 14.98 -0.17 -12.76
CA TYR A 133 14.09 -0.61 -11.70
C TYR A 133 13.67 -2.05 -11.96
N SER A 134 13.91 -2.94 -10.99
CA SER A 134 13.61 -4.36 -11.13
C SER A 134 12.75 -4.91 -10.00
N GLY A 135 11.89 -5.86 -10.35
CA GLY A 135 11.24 -6.81 -9.46
C GLY A 135 11.99 -8.12 -9.51
N ASP A 136 12.77 -8.40 -8.47
CA ASP A 136 13.69 -9.52 -8.40
C ASP A 136 13.05 -10.68 -7.63
N ILE A 137 12.90 -11.84 -8.28
CA ILE A 137 12.28 -13.04 -7.73
C ILE A 137 13.34 -14.12 -7.56
N TYR A 138 13.54 -14.57 -6.32
CA TYR A 138 14.52 -15.58 -5.97
C TYR A 138 13.87 -16.95 -5.83
N LEU A 139 14.47 -17.95 -6.48
CA LEU A 139 13.99 -19.33 -6.47
C LEU A 139 14.75 -20.19 -5.45
N ASP A 140 14.08 -21.22 -4.94
CA ASP A 140 14.70 -22.28 -4.16
C ASP A 140 15.41 -23.26 -5.09
N PHE A 141 16.73 -23.09 -5.20
CA PHE A 141 17.58 -23.92 -6.04
C PHE A 141 17.44 -25.42 -5.76
N ALA A 142 17.16 -25.83 -4.51
CA ALA A 142 17.03 -27.24 -4.17
C ALA A 142 15.89 -27.95 -4.93
N GLN A 143 14.94 -27.19 -5.48
CA GLN A 143 13.81 -27.71 -6.24
C GLN A 143 14.01 -27.63 -7.76
N VAL A 144 15.12 -27.04 -8.23
CA VAL A 144 15.33 -26.74 -9.65
C VAL A 144 15.92 -27.93 -10.40
N ASN A 145 15.28 -28.29 -11.52
CA ASN A 145 15.71 -29.31 -12.45
C ASN A 145 15.27 -28.94 -13.89
N THR A 146 15.63 -29.74 -14.89
CA THR A 146 15.34 -29.45 -16.30
C THR A 146 13.84 -29.26 -16.59
N ASN A 147 12.95 -30.03 -15.95
CA ASN A 147 11.51 -29.87 -16.12
C ASN A 147 11.01 -28.55 -15.50
N VAL A 148 11.54 -28.19 -14.32
CA VAL A 148 11.25 -26.90 -13.69
C VAL A 148 11.67 -25.74 -14.58
N ILE A 149 12.87 -25.80 -15.17
CA ILE A 149 13.38 -24.77 -16.07
C ILE A 149 12.57 -24.67 -17.35
N ALA A 150 12.19 -25.80 -17.95
CA ALA A 150 11.31 -25.81 -19.13
C ALA A 150 9.97 -25.09 -18.82
N LYS A 151 9.37 -25.38 -17.65
CA LYS A 151 8.13 -24.71 -17.21
C LYS A 151 8.34 -23.22 -16.93
N LEU A 152 9.48 -22.84 -16.33
CA LEU A 152 9.83 -21.44 -16.09
C LEU A 152 9.95 -20.67 -17.40
N ILE A 153 10.62 -21.25 -18.40
CA ILE A 153 10.72 -20.66 -19.74
C ILE A 153 9.33 -20.42 -20.33
N THR A 154 8.46 -21.43 -20.32
CA THR A 154 7.09 -21.29 -20.84
C THR A 154 6.28 -20.22 -20.10
N LEU A 155 6.42 -20.12 -18.77
CA LEU A 155 5.78 -19.08 -17.98
C LEU A 155 6.31 -17.69 -18.34
N PHE A 156 7.61 -17.57 -18.59
CA PHE A 156 8.24 -16.30 -18.89
C PHE A 156 7.93 -15.82 -20.31
N GLU A 157 7.92 -16.72 -21.30
CA GLU A 157 7.45 -16.43 -22.66
C GLU A 157 5.97 -16.02 -22.70
N ALA A 158 5.17 -16.50 -21.75
CA ALA A 158 3.77 -16.13 -21.58
C ALA A 158 3.53 -14.95 -20.63
N LEU A 159 4.60 -14.24 -20.20
CA LEU A 159 4.51 -13.16 -19.23
C LEU A 159 3.62 -12.03 -19.76
N GLN A 160 2.52 -11.79 -19.06
CA GLN A 160 1.63 -10.66 -19.36
C GLN A 160 2.08 -9.42 -18.60
N VAL A 161 2.80 -8.54 -19.31
CA VAL A 161 3.22 -7.23 -18.83
C VAL A 161 1.99 -6.41 -18.43
N GLN A 162 1.99 -5.90 -17.20
CA GLN A 162 0.91 -5.06 -16.70
C GLN A 162 1.24 -3.58 -16.95
N PRO A 163 0.38 -2.81 -17.64
CA PRO A 163 0.63 -1.40 -17.85
C PRO A 163 0.45 -0.61 -16.54
N MET A 164 1.26 0.41 -16.34
CA MET A 164 1.04 1.38 -15.27
C MET A 164 -0.19 2.24 -15.61
N SER A 165 -1.03 2.55 -14.61
CA SER A 165 -2.15 3.47 -14.84
C SER A 165 -1.68 4.90 -15.10
N GLY A 166 -2.34 5.59 -16.03
CA GLY A 166 -2.00 6.95 -16.45
C GLY A 166 -1.95 7.98 -15.32
N ILE A 167 -2.69 7.76 -14.22
CA ILE A 167 -2.64 8.66 -13.05
C ILE A 167 -1.27 8.66 -12.34
N TYR A 168 -0.50 7.58 -12.48
CA TYR A 168 0.81 7.41 -11.85
C TYR A 168 1.98 7.80 -12.77
N MET A 169 1.77 7.76 -14.09
CA MET A 169 2.83 7.97 -15.09
C MET A 169 3.59 9.29 -14.89
N SER A 170 2.86 10.40 -14.64
CA SER A 170 3.49 11.71 -14.45
C SER A 170 4.49 11.80 -13.29
N MET A 171 4.36 10.94 -12.28
CA MET A 171 5.30 10.90 -11.15
C MET A 171 6.31 9.78 -11.23
N ALA A 172 5.97 8.67 -11.89
CA ALA A 172 6.96 7.66 -12.23
C ALA A 172 8.07 8.29 -13.09
N ALA A 173 7.73 9.19 -14.02
CA ALA A 173 8.69 9.95 -14.82
C ALA A 173 9.55 10.95 -14.00
N ASP A 174 9.16 11.29 -12.77
CA ASP A 174 9.82 12.27 -11.91
C ASP A 174 10.40 11.60 -10.65
N HIS A 175 11.39 10.74 -10.87
CA HIS A 175 12.11 9.98 -9.84
C HIS A 175 12.71 10.85 -8.71
N SER A 176 12.85 12.16 -8.94
CA SER A 176 13.50 13.09 -8.03
C SER A 176 12.59 13.64 -6.92
N ASN A 177 11.26 13.61 -7.09
CA ASN A 177 10.34 14.49 -6.36
C ASN A 177 9.37 13.82 -5.36
N VAL A 178 9.54 12.53 -5.03
CA VAL A 178 8.79 11.93 -3.93
C VAL A 178 9.52 12.19 -2.61
N ARG A 179 8.91 13.01 -1.74
CA ARG A 179 9.44 13.38 -0.42
C ARG A 179 9.74 12.11 0.38
N LYS A 180 11.01 11.96 0.80
CA LYS A 180 11.56 10.73 1.35
C LYS A 180 11.31 10.63 2.85
N SER A 181 10.07 10.32 3.25
CA SER A 181 9.73 10.00 4.65
C SER A 181 9.91 8.51 4.91
N PHE A 182 10.65 8.16 5.97
CA PHE A 182 10.92 6.79 6.40
C PHE A 182 10.36 6.50 7.80
N ALA A 183 9.26 7.17 8.16
CA ALA A 183 8.56 6.90 9.42
C ALA A 183 7.62 5.68 9.27
N PRO A 184 7.77 4.62 10.09
CA PRO A 184 6.93 3.43 9.98
C PRO A 184 5.49 3.71 10.40
N GLN A 185 4.54 3.26 9.58
CA GLN A 185 3.09 3.39 9.85
C GLN A 185 2.48 2.03 10.19
N PHE A 186 2.28 1.79 11.49
CA PHE A 186 1.55 0.63 12.03
C PHE A 186 0.80 1.00 13.31
N LEU A 187 -0.33 0.34 13.54
CA LEU A 187 -1.15 0.47 14.76
C LEU A 187 -0.83 -0.66 15.75
N ASN A 188 -0.78 -0.34 17.05
CA ASN A 188 -0.64 -1.36 18.08
C ASN A 188 -2.03 -1.92 18.40
N THR A 189 -2.41 -2.99 17.72
CA THR A 189 -3.76 -3.54 17.87
C THR A 189 -3.86 -4.57 18.98
N ASN A 190 -5.06 -4.66 19.54
CA ASN A 190 -5.45 -5.76 20.42
C ASN A 190 -6.39 -6.70 19.65
N THR A 191 -6.33 -8.01 19.92
CA THR A 191 -7.24 -9.02 19.32
C THR A 191 -8.72 -8.66 19.46
N LYS A 192 -9.10 -7.84 20.44
CA LYS A 192 -10.50 -7.45 20.67
C LYS A 192 -11.03 -6.45 19.65
N VAL A 193 -10.16 -5.68 18.99
CA VAL A 193 -10.54 -4.56 18.12
C VAL A 193 -10.81 -5.05 16.70
N ARG A 194 -11.84 -5.88 16.52
CA ARG A 194 -12.07 -6.57 15.24
C ARG A 194 -13.06 -5.86 14.32
N ARG A 195 -13.95 -5.00 14.81
CA ARG A 195 -15.02 -4.42 13.99
C ARG A 195 -14.89 -2.91 13.86
N LEU A 196 -14.72 -2.42 12.63
CA LEU A 196 -14.72 -0.99 12.32
C LEU A 196 -16.08 -0.34 12.60
N GLY A 197 -17.17 -1.13 12.59
CA GLY A 197 -18.50 -0.66 12.99
C GLY A 197 -18.55 -0.02 14.37
N TYR A 198 -17.70 -0.41 15.33
CA TYR A 198 -17.64 0.27 16.63
C TYR A 198 -17.08 1.69 16.56
N LEU A 199 -16.24 2.01 15.57
CA LEU A 199 -15.75 3.38 15.34
C LEU A 199 -16.88 4.24 14.78
N LYS A 200 -17.75 3.66 13.94
CA LYS A 200 -19.00 4.27 13.47
C LYS A 200 -19.96 4.55 14.64
N ILE A 201 -20.18 3.56 15.53
CA ILE A 201 -20.97 3.74 16.78
C ILE A 201 -20.38 4.85 17.64
N PHE A 202 -19.06 4.91 17.76
CA PHE A 202 -18.39 5.92 18.55
C PHE A 202 -18.61 7.34 18.00
N ALA A 203 -18.63 7.52 16.68
CA ALA A 203 -18.98 8.81 16.07
C ALA A 203 -20.40 9.24 16.48
N ASP A 204 -21.37 8.31 16.49
CA ASP A 204 -22.76 8.57 16.90
C ASP A 204 -22.87 8.90 18.40
N PHE A 205 -22.04 8.24 19.22
CA PHE A 205 -21.91 8.56 20.64
C PHE A 205 -21.43 9.99 20.86
N MET A 206 -20.40 10.42 20.12
CA MET A 206 -19.83 11.76 20.23
C MET A 206 -20.76 12.86 19.68
N LEU A 207 -21.56 12.56 18.64
CA LEU A 207 -22.62 13.46 18.18
C LEU A 207 -23.61 13.80 19.30
N LYS A 208 -24.04 12.79 20.06
CA LYS A 208 -25.03 12.94 21.14
C LYS A 208 -24.44 13.54 22.42
N ARG A 209 -23.20 13.17 22.79
CA ARG A 209 -22.63 13.54 24.10
C ARG A 209 -21.64 14.70 24.04
N LYS A 210 -21.12 15.08 22.87
CA LYS A 210 -20.17 16.19 22.54
C LYS A 210 -18.86 16.24 23.33
N ARG A 211 -18.88 16.05 24.65
CA ARG A 211 -17.78 16.07 25.60
C ARG A 211 -18.02 15.06 26.71
N VAL A 212 -17.04 14.20 26.98
CA VAL A 212 -17.14 13.16 28.01
C VAL A 212 -15.89 13.20 28.88
N PRO A 213 -16.02 13.26 30.22
CA PRO A 213 -14.84 13.16 31.09
C PRO A 213 -14.13 11.83 30.87
N GLU A 214 -12.80 11.86 30.80
CA GLU A 214 -11.98 10.69 30.45
C GLU A 214 -12.24 9.50 31.38
N THR A 215 -12.41 9.76 32.68
CA THR A 215 -12.68 8.74 33.71
C THR A 215 -13.97 7.94 33.49
N PHE A 216 -14.93 8.48 32.74
CA PHE A 216 -16.21 7.83 32.47
C PHE A 216 -16.37 7.38 31.02
N LEU A 217 -15.38 7.62 30.15
CA LEU A 217 -15.49 7.38 28.72
C LEU A 217 -15.74 5.90 28.43
N ALA A 218 -14.91 5.01 28.97
CA ALA A 218 -14.98 3.56 28.74
C ALA A 218 -16.35 3.00 29.10
N LYS A 219 -16.82 3.28 30.32
CA LYS A 219 -18.12 2.77 30.78
C LYS A 219 -19.28 3.37 29.97
N ARG A 220 -19.28 4.68 29.73
CA ARG A 220 -20.36 5.33 28.97
C ARG A 220 -20.43 4.87 27.52
N PHE A 221 -19.27 4.63 26.90
CA PHE A 221 -19.24 4.13 25.53
C PHE A 221 -19.64 2.65 25.47
N GLU A 222 -19.19 1.82 26.42
CA GLU A 222 -19.67 0.44 26.58
C GLU A 222 -21.20 0.41 26.66
N ASP A 223 -21.79 1.17 27.59
CA ASP A 223 -23.25 1.23 27.78
C ASP A 223 -23.99 1.71 26.52
N PHE A 224 -23.39 2.63 25.76
CA PHE A 224 -23.95 3.09 24.49
C PHE A 224 -23.87 2.04 23.38
N ALA A 225 -22.84 1.18 23.39
CA ALA A 225 -22.59 0.18 22.37
C ALA A 225 -23.36 -1.14 22.60
N LEU A 226 -23.73 -1.46 23.85
CA LEU A 226 -24.45 -2.69 24.21
C LEU A 226 -25.70 -3.00 23.36
N PRO A 227 -26.55 -2.02 23.00
CA PRO A 227 -27.73 -2.29 22.16
C PRO A 227 -27.39 -2.87 20.78
N PHE A 228 -26.20 -2.60 20.24
CA PHE A 228 -25.78 -3.06 18.91
C PHE A 228 -25.18 -4.49 18.93
N THR A 229 -24.97 -5.06 20.12
CA THR A 229 -24.38 -6.41 20.24
C THR A 229 -25.23 -7.49 19.59
N GLN A 230 -26.56 -7.36 19.61
CA GLN A 230 -27.46 -8.30 18.94
C GLN A 230 -27.26 -8.30 17.42
N GLU A 231 -27.06 -7.14 16.81
CA GLU A 231 -26.82 -7.01 15.37
C GLU A 231 -25.53 -7.76 14.96
N LEU A 232 -24.44 -7.56 15.72
CA LEU A 232 -23.17 -8.25 15.46
C LEU A 232 -23.27 -9.77 15.61
N ASN A 233 -24.07 -10.25 16.57
CA ASN A 233 -24.27 -11.68 16.79
C ASN A 233 -25.00 -12.38 15.63
N LEU A 234 -25.78 -11.65 14.84
CA LEU A 234 -26.46 -12.17 13.64
C LEU A 234 -25.55 -12.22 12.42
N MET A 235 -24.37 -11.59 12.46
CA MET A 235 -23.42 -11.63 11.35
C MET A 235 -22.65 -12.96 11.34
N LYS A 236 -22.29 -13.42 10.14
CA LYS A 236 -21.40 -14.58 9.94
C LYS A 236 -20.10 -14.47 10.74
N ASN A 237 -19.55 -13.25 10.82
CA ASN A 237 -18.39 -12.95 11.64
C ASN A 237 -18.78 -12.15 12.89
N ASN A 238 -19.10 -12.83 13.98
CA ASN A 238 -19.58 -12.22 15.22
C ASN A 238 -18.47 -11.93 16.26
N LYS A 239 -17.20 -11.80 15.85
CA LYS A 239 -16.09 -11.57 16.78
C LYS A 239 -15.90 -10.07 17.07
N GLY A 240 -15.25 -9.76 18.21
CA GLY A 240 -14.93 -8.38 18.61
C GLY A 240 -16.04 -7.65 19.36
N VAL A 241 -17.00 -8.37 19.91
CA VAL A 241 -18.17 -7.85 20.64
C VAL A 241 -17.76 -7.05 21.88
N ILE A 242 -18.36 -5.87 22.07
CA ILE A 242 -18.35 -5.11 23.32
C ILE A 242 -19.42 -5.70 24.26
N LEU A 243 -19.01 -6.06 25.48
CA LEU A 243 -19.83 -6.74 26.50
C LEU A 243 -19.87 -5.89 27.77
N SER A 244 -20.88 -6.07 28.62
CA SER A 244 -20.96 -5.30 29.88
C SER A 244 -19.89 -5.76 30.87
N LEU A 245 -18.75 -5.08 30.90
CA LEU A 245 -17.57 -5.42 31.71
C LEU A 245 -16.94 -4.18 32.37
N ASN A 246 -17.79 -3.25 32.81
CA ASN A 246 -17.41 -2.02 33.49
C ASN A 246 -16.44 -1.13 32.67
N GLY A 247 -16.63 -1.09 31.35
CA GLY A 247 -15.81 -0.33 30.40
C GLY A 247 -14.62 -1.11 29.82
N ASN A 248 -14.19 -2.22 30.44
CA ASN A 248 -13.01 -2.97 30.02
C ASN A 248 -13.13 -3.58 28.62
N SER A 249 -14.36 -3.80 28.14
CA SER A 249 -14.58 -4.33 26.79
C SER A 249 -14.44 -3.26 25.70
N ALA A 250 -14.71 -2.00 26.05
CA ALA A 250 -14.67 -0.84 25.15
C ALA A 250 -13.28 -0.19 25.09
N GLU A 251 -12.49 -0.30 26.16
CA GLU A 251 -11.14 0.28 26.27
C GLU A 251 -10.24 0.02 25.04
N PRO A 252 -10.17 -1.20 24.47
CA PRO A 252 -9.34 -1.45 23.28
C PRO A 252 -9.76 -0.62 22.06
N TYR A 253 -11.07 -0.39 21.88
CA TYR A 253 -11.58 0.47 20.80
C TYR A 253 -11.28 1.95 21.06
N LEU A 254 -11.31 2.39 22.33
CA LEU A 254 -10.94 3.75 22.71
C LEU A 254 -9.44 4.02 22.51
N MET A 255 -8.58 3.03 22.79
CA MET A 255 -7.16 3.10 22.45
C MET A 255 -6.95 3.23 20.94
N LEU A 256 -7.63 2.39 20.14
CA LEU A 256 -7.56 2.50 18.68
C LEU A 256 -8.01 3.89 18.18
N LEU A 257 -9.09 4.45 18.72
CA LEU A 257 -9.56 5.79 18.36
C LEU A 257 -8.53 6.89 18.68
N LYS A 258 -7.75 6.73 19.75
CA LYS A 258 -6.62 7.62 20.07
C LYS A 258 -5.47 7.44 19.07
N GLU A 259 -5.08 6.20 18.75
CA GLU A 259 -4.00 5.91 17.79
C GLU A 259 -4.33 6.34 16.34
N LEU A 260 -5.60 6.30 15.97
CA LEU A 260 -6.11 6.81 14.69
C LEU A 260 -6.28 8.34 14.66
N ASP A 261 -5.89 9.05 15.73
CA ASP A 261 -6.10 10.50 15.89
C ASP A 261 -7.56 10.93 15.70
N LEU A 262 -8.53 10.11 16.11
CA LEU A 262 -9.97 10.42 16.04
C LEU A 262 -10.48 11.12 17.30
N ILE A 263 -9.84 10.88 18.44
CA ILE A 263 -10.12 11.57 19.70
C ILE A 263 -8.85 12.07 20.37
N THR A 264 -9.00 13.10 21.18
CA THR A 264 -7.95 13.63 22.05
C THR A 264 -8.53 14.06 23.39
N THR A 265 -7.67 14.28 24.38
CA THR A 265 -8.07 14.72 25.72
C THR A 265 -7.62 16.17 25.92
N ILE A 266 -8.57 17.06 26.24
CA ILE A 266 -8.30 18.45 26.61
C ILE A 266 -8.92 18.69 27.99
N ASN A 267 -8.13 19.14 28.97
CA ASN A 267 -8.58 19.38 30.35
C ASN A 267 -9.34 18.18 30.95
N ARG A 268 -8.82 16.96 30.79
CA ARG A 268 -9.43 15.68 31.22
C ARG A 268 -10.79 15.35 30.59
N VAL A 269 -11.13 16.03 29.49
CA VAL A 269 -12.34 15.78 28.71
C VAL A 269 -11.95 15.27 27.34
N VAL A 270 -12.54 14.15 26.96
CA VAL A 270 -12.36 13.56 25.63
C VAL A 270 -13.23 14.31 24.64
N VAL A 271 -12.60 14.72 23.53
CA VAL A 271 -13.20 15.50 22.45
C VAL A 271 -12.84 14.90 21.10
N PRO A 272 -13.73 15.02 20.09
CA PRO A 272 -13.43 14.55 18.74
C PRO A 272 -12.37 15.48 18.10
N THR A 273 -11.42 14.89 17.39
CA THR A 273 -10.44 15.64 16.59
C THR A 273 -11.09 16.19 15.31
N LYS A 274 -10.30 16.90 14.51
CA LYS A 274 -10.69 17.39 13.18
C LYS A 274 -11.20 16.25 12.28
N TRP A 275 -10.51 15.11 12.27
CA TRP A 275 -10.85 13.95 11.45
C TRP A 275 -12.20 13.34 11.82
N LEU A 276 -12.44 13.07 13.10
CA LEU A 276 -13.72 12.51 13.54
C LEU A 276 -14.89 13.47 13.30
N LYS A 277 -14.68 14.78 13.51
CA LYS A 277 -15.69 15.81 13.18
C LYS A 277 -16.03 15.82 11.69
N THR A 278 -15.02 15.73 10.83
CA THR A 278 -15.24 15.68 9.38
C THR A 278 -16.04 14.43 8.99
N TYR A 279 -15.68 13.26 9.53
CA TYR A 279 -16.44 12.03 9.32
C TYR A 279 -17.90 12.11 9.76
N MET A 280 -18.15 12.67 10.95
CA MET A 280 -19.50 12.88 11.48
C MET A 280 -20.35 13.71 10.51
N VAL A 281 -19.80 14.81 9.98
CA VAL A 281 -20.49 15.68 9.01
C VAL A 281 -20.76 14.96 7.69
N ILE A 282 -19.78 14.24 7.14
CA ILE A 282 -19.96 13.49 5.88
C ILE A 282 -21.07 12.44 6.05
N ARG A 283 -21.10 11.74 7.19
CA ARG A 283 -22.13 10.75 7.47
C ARG A 283 -23.51 11.37 7.56
N GLU A 284 -23.65 12.52 8.23
CA GLU A 284 -24.93 13.23 8.31
C GLU A 284 -25.44 13.65 6.92
N GLU A 285 -24.56 14.01 5.99
CA GLU A 285 -24.95 14.41 4.63
C GLU A 285 -25.17 13.22 3.67
N THR A 286 -24.47 12.10 3.87
CA THR A 286 -24.49 10.96 2.94
C THR A 286 -25.43 9.83 3.37
N VAL A 287 -25.70 9.67 4.67
CA VAL A 287 -26.51 8.57 5.19
C VAL A 287 -27.95 9.02 5.45
N LYS A 288 -28.87 8.65 4.57
CA LYS A 288 -30.29 9.01 4.69
C LYS A 288 -31.13 8.06 5.57
N SER A 289 -30.72 6.79 5.75
CA SER A 289 -31.54 5.81 6.51
C SER A 289 -30.90 4.44 6.81
N GLU A 290 -29.57 4.26 6.76
CA GLU A 290 -29.00 2.92 7.01
C GLU A 290 -29.03 2.52 8.50
N VAL A 291 -29.73 1.42 8.78
CA VAL A 291 -29.93 0.86 10.13
C VAL A 291 -28.79 -0.08 10.54
N ALA A 292 -28.07 -0.68 9.59
CA ALA A 292 -27.02 -1.66 9.88
C ALA A 292 -25.69 -0.97 10.20
N VAL A 293 -25.25 -1.08 11.45
CA VAL A 293 -24.08 -0.39 11.98
C VAL A 293 -22.78 -1.12 11.68
N PHE A 294 -22.84 -2.44 11.56
CA PHE A 294 -21.67 -3.26 11.23
C PHE A 294 -21.52 -3.55 9.73
N LYS A 295 -22.43 -3.02 8.91
CA LYS A 295 -22.25 -2.92 7.47
C LYS A 295 -21.77 -1.51 7.12
N LEU A 296 -20.56 -1.40 6.58
CA LEU A 296 -19.99 -0.11 6.23
C LEU A 296 -20.59 0.37 4.89
N GLY A 297 -21.16 1.57 4.90
CA GLY A 297 -21.59 2.26 3.68
C GLY A 297 -20.37 2.75 2.87
N LEU A 298 -20.61 3.29 1.67
CA LEU A 298 -19.52 3.78 0.81
C LEU A 298 -18.68 4.88 1.49
N ALA A 299 -19.35 5.83 2.16
CA ALA A 299 -18.67 6.89 2.91
C ALA A 299 -17.86 6.35 4.10
N ASP A 300 -18.37 5.33 4.80
CA ASP A 300 -17.67 4.66 5.89
C ASP A 300 -16.40 3.95 5.37
N LYS A 301 -16.53 3.20 4.27
CA LYS A 301 -15.40 2.50 3.63
C LYS A 301 -14.33 3.48 3.16
N MET A 302 -14.73 4.59 2.54
CA MET A 302 -13.82 5.65 2.11
C MET A 302 -13.07 6.25 3.30
N PHE A 303 -13.78 6.65 4.35
CA PHE A 303 -13.13 7.25 5.50
C PHE A 303 -12.17 6.28 6.21
N PHE A 304 -12.62 5.05 6.50
CA PHE A 304 -11.82 4.09 7.26
C PHE A 304 -10.66 3.51 6.45
N LEU A 305 -10.81 3.31 5.14
CA LEU A 305 -9.69 2.88 4.31
C LEU A 305 -8.61 3.96 4.23
N GLU A 306 -8.95 5.25 4.11
CA GLU A 306 -7.93 6.32 4.14
C GLU A 306 -7.15 6.29 5.47
N LEU A 307 -7.84 6.14 6.60
CA LEU A 307 -7.20 6.09 7.91
C LEU A 307 -6.30 4.87 8.08
N ILE A 308 -6.76 3.69 7.67
CA ILE A 308 -5.96 2.45 7.76
C ILE A 308 -4.72 2.58 6.88
N LEU A 309 -4.86 3.08 5.65
CA LEU A 309 -3.69 3.26 4.78
C LEU A 309 -2.75 4.36 5.29
N LYS A 310 -3.22 5.40 5.99
CA LYS A 310 -2.35 6.42 6.62
C LYS A 310 -1.64 5.92 7.88
N LYS A 311 -2.29 5.09 8.69
CA LYS A 311 -1.80 4.74 10.03
C LYS A 311 -1.26 3.32 10.17
N ASP A 312 -1.64 2.44 9.24
CA ASP A 312 -1.36 1.00 9.31
C ASP A 312 -0.89 0.41 7.97
N PHE A 313 -0.32 1.25 7.11
CA PHE A 313 0.08 0.88 5.75
C PHE A 313 0.96 -0.38 5.72
N LEU A 314 2.02 -0.42 6.55
CA LEU A 314 3.03 -1.47 6.50
C LEU A 314 2.39 -2.85 6.72
N TYR A 315 1.53 -2.97 7.73
CA TYR A 315 0.94 -4.26 8.06
C TYR A 315 -0.20 -4.63 7.13
N THR A 316 -1.04 -3.65 6.76
CA THR A 316 -2.18 -3.88 5.87
C THR A 316 -1.73 -4.25 4.46
N SER A 317 -0.73 -3.58 3.91
CA SER A 317 -0.20 -3.87 2.56
C SER A 317 0.40 -5.28 2.46
N ILE A 318 1.16 -5.73 3.47
CA ILE A 318 1.72 -7.10 3.50
C ILE A 318 0.61 -8.16 3.46
N ILE A 319 -0.49 -7.96 4.20
CA ILE A 319 -1.63 -8.91 4.17
C ILE A 319 -2.27 -8.95 2.79
N LEU A 320 -2.55 -7.79 2.20
CA LEU A 320 -3.16 -7.71 0.87
C LEU A 320 -2.29 -8.35 -0.21
N GLU A 321 -0.99 -8.07 -0.18
CA GLU A 321 -0.03 -8.62 -1.14
C GLU A 321 0.06 -10.14 -1.01
N PHE A 322 0.18 -10.66 0.22
CA PHE A 322 0.19 -12.10 0.47
C PHE A 322 -1.08 -12.81 -0.07
N LEU A 323 -2.24 -12.20 0.17
CA LEU A 323 -3.52 -12.73 -0.30
C LEU A 323 -3.69 -12.57 -1.82
N SER A 324 -3.12 -11.54 -2.44
CA SER A 324 -3.14 -11.36 -3.90
C SER A 324 -2.36 -12.47 -4.62
N ILE A 325 -1.25 -12.90 -4.03
CA ILE A 325 -0.42 -14.00 -4.54
C ILE A 325 -1.12 -15.35 -4.37
N ARG A 326 -1.66 -15.64 -3.18
CA ARG A 326 -2.18 -16.98 -2.83
C ARG A 326 -3.67 -17.17 -3.06
N ARG A 327 -4.44 -16.09 -3.28
CA ARG A 327 -5.90 -16.03 -3.48
C ARG A 327 -6.75 -16.46 -2.28
N GLU A 328 -6.48 -17.65 -1.75
CA GLU A 328 -7.19 -18.24 -0.63
C GLU A 328 -6.22 -19.04 0.26
N VAL A 329 -6.27 -18.77 1.57
CA VAL A 329 -5.35 -19.35 2.56
C VAL A 329 -6.03 -19.53 3.90
N SER A 330 -5.55 -20.49 4.70
CA SER A 330 -5.95 -20.54 6.10
C SER A 330 -5.35 -19.36 6.87
N VAL A 331 -6.09 -18.79 7.83
CA VAL A 331 -5.60 -17.75 8.74
C VAL A 331 -4.31 -18.21 9.45
N ARG A 332 -4.22 -19.50 9.77
CA ARG A 332 -3.06 -20.09 10.44
C ARG A 332 -1.80 -20.00 9.56
N ASP A 333 -1.92 -20.27 8.27
CA ASP A 333 -0.77 -20.24 7.36
C ASP A 333 -0.32 -18.81 7.07
N LEU A 334 -1.26 -17.86 6.97
CA LEU A 334 -0.91 -16.43 6.94
C LEU A 334 -0.14 -16.03 8.21
N ILE A 335 -0.64 -16.38 9.41
CA ILE A 335 0.05 -16.07 10.67
C ILE A 335 1.47 -16.65 10.71
N LYS A 336 1.66 -17.90 10.27
CA LYS A 336 2.98 -18.54 10.24
C LYS A 336 3.96 -17.81 9.30
N ALA A 337 3.48 -17.34 8.15
CA ALA A 337 4.31 -16.65 7.16
C ALA A 337 4.60 -15.18 7.52
N TYR A 338 3.70 -14.54 8.27
CA TYR A 338 3.65 -13.09 8.41
C TYR A 338 4.92 -12.45 9.00
N GLN A 339 5.52 -13.06 10.03
CA GLN A 339 6.71 -12.48 10.68
C GLN A 339 7.88 -12.36 9.69
N LEU A 340 8.10 -13.39 8.87
CA LEU A 340 9.17 -13.40 7.88
C LEU A 340 8.92 -12.34 6.80
N LEU A 341 7.68 -12.25 6.29
CA LEU A 341 7.28 -11.22 5.31
C LEU A 341 7.51 -9.81 5.85
N LEU A 342 7.13 -9.57 7.11
CA LEU A 342 7.33 -8.29 7.77
C LEU A 342 8.82 -7.95 7.95
N LEU A 343 9.63 -8.91 8.39
CA LEU A 343 11.07 -8.69 8.55
C LEU A 343 11.75 -8.42 7.21
N ASN A 344 11.40 -9.14 6.16
CA ASN A 344 11.95 -8.92 4.82
C ASN A 344 11.58 -7.51 4.32
N ARG A 345 10.31 -7.10 4.47
CA ARG A 345 9.85 -5.75 4.11
C ARG A 345 10.61 -4.66 4.86
N ILE A 346 10.75 -4.80 6.19
CA ILE A 346 11.47 -3.83 7.02
C ILE A 346 12.94 -3.73 6.61
N ARG A 347 13.61 -4.87 6.40
CA ARG A 347 15.03 -4.89 6.03
C ARG A 347 15.30 -4.21 4.70
N GLN A 348 14.42 -4.40 3.72
CA GLN A 348 14.55 -3.73 2.43
C GLN A 348 14.30 -2.22 2.53
N ILE A 349 13.30 -1.80 3.31
CA ILE A 349 13.09 -0.37 3.60
C ILE A 349 14.33 0.23 4.30
N ILE A 350 14.96 -0.49 5.23
CA ILE A 350 16.19 -0.05 5.92
C ILE A 350 17.38 0.01 4.96
N LYS A 351 17.60 -1.03 4.15
CA LYS A 351 18.68 -1.13 3.14
C LYS A 351 18.62 0.11 2.27
N VAL A 352 17.48 0.30 1.62
CA VAL A 352 17.25 1.39 0.67
C VAL A 352 17.30 2.76 1.35
N GLY A 353 16.64 2.92 2.50
CA GLY A 353 16.67 4.19 3.23
C GLY A 353 18.08 4.61 3.67
N THR A 354 18.88 3.66 4.14
CA THR A 354 20.24 3.94 4.65
C THR A 354 21.24 4.13 3.52
N TYR A 355 21.30 3.19 2.57
CA TYR A 355 22.35 3.16 1.55
C TYR A 355 22.05 4.07 0.37
N ASP A 356 20.80 4.10 -0.11
CA ASP A 356 20.46 4.81 -1.35
C ASP A 356 20.10 6.27 -1.07
N TYR A 357 19.66 6.58 0.16
CA TYR A 357 19.15 7.92 0.49
C TYR A 357 19.79 8.59 1.70
N GLY A 358 20.63 7.90 2.48
CA GLY A 358 21.20 8.46 3.71
C GLY A 358 20.13 8.92 4.71
N ALA A 359 18.94 8.33 4.67
CA ALA A 359 17.81 8.71 5.50
C ALA A 359 17.90 8.10 6.90
N ASP A 360 17.27 8.74 7.88
CA ASP A 360 17.11 8.18 9.21
C ASP A 360 16.14 7.00 9.19
N THR A 361 16.66 5.80 9.47
CA THR A 361 15.91 4.53 9.54
C THR A 361 15.83 3.98 10.97
N SER A 362 16.16 4.79 11.98
CA SER A 362 16.23 4.37 13.38
C SER A 362 14.93 3.77 13.90
N ASP A 363 13.79 4.39 13.58
CA ASP A 363 12.46 3.88 13.96
C ASP A 363 12.18 2.49 13.37
N TYR A 364 12.53 2.26 12.11
CA TYR A 364 12.41 0.93 11.50
C TYR A 364 13.32 -0.11 12.16
N ARG A 365 14.55 0.27 12.55
CA ARG A 365 15.46 -0.63 13.29
C ARG A 365 14.91 -0.99 14.67
N ILE A 366 14.22 -0.07 15.35
CA ILE A 366 13.53 -0.35 16.62
C ILE A 366 12.41 -1.37 16.39
N VAL A 367 11.61 -1.18 15.34
CA VAL A 367 10.55 -2.13 14.97
C VAL A 367 11.14 -3.50 14.63
N GLU A 368 12.20 -3.56 13.83
CA GLU A 368 12.88 -4.81 13.47
C GLU A 368 13.31 -5.60 14.71
N LYS A 369 14.05 -4.94 15.63
CA LYS A 369 14.49 -5.56 16.88
C LYS A 369 13.32 -6.11 17.70
N ARG A 370 12.22 -5.36 17.76
CA ARG A 370 11.00 -5.79 18.47
C ARG A 370 10.39 -7.03 17.82
N VAL A 371 10.30 -7.07 16.50
CA VAL A 371 9.74 -8.22 15.75
C VAL A 371 10.59 -9.47 15.91
N ILE A 372 11.92 -9.34 15.89
CA ILE A 372 12.86 -10.44 16.15
C ILE A 372 12.69 -10.98 17.58
N ALA A 373 12.43 -10.09 18.55
CA ALA A 373 12.32 -10.44 19.97
C ALA A 373 10.97 -11.06 20.37
N TRP A 374 10.02 -11.26 19.45
CA TRP A 374 8.71 -11.86 19.78
C TRP A 374 8.86 -13.30 20.28
N LYS A 375 8.66 -13.47 21.59
CA LYS A 375 8.46 -14.77 22.23
C LYS A 375 7.05 -15.25 21.90
N GLU A 376 6.89 -16.52 21.53
CA GLU A 376 5.60 -17.07 21.07
C GLU A 376 4.97 -16.25 19.93
N ALA A 377 5.75 -16.01 18.87
CA ALA A 377 5.36 -15.17 17.75
C ALA A 377 3.95 -15.46 17.20
N ILE A 378 3.51 -16.72 17.17
CA ILE A 378 2.16 -17.11 16.74
C ILE A 378 1.08 -16.40 17.57
N VAL A 379 1.19 -16.42 18.91
CA VAL A 379 0.20 -15.79 19.80
C VAL A 379 0.19 -14.28 19.58
N TYR A 380 1.37 -13.67 19.53
CA TYR A 380 1.48 -12.23 19.30
C TYR A 380 0.88 -11.80 17.95
N LEU A 381 1.15 -12.59 16.90
CA LEU A 381 0.63 -12.37 15.55
C LEU A 381 -0.89 -12.52 15.47
N GLU A 382 -1.53 -13.32 16.33
CA GLU A 382 -3.00 -13.30 16.42
C GLU A 382 -3.53 -11.92 16.81
N HIS A 383 -2.85 -11.20 17.71
CA HIS A 383 -3.21 -9.83 18.10
C HIS A 383 -2.96 -8.78 17.00
N ILE A 384 -2.14 -9.11 15.99
CA ILE A 384 -1.85 -8.23 14.86
C ILE A 384 -2.72 -8.58 13.65
N VAL A 385 -2.66 -9.82 13.19
CA VAL A 385 -3.24 -10.26 11.93
C VAL A 385 -4.77 -10.34 12.03
N LEU A 386 -5.32 -10.90 13.11
CA LEU A 386 -6.77 -11.10 13.20
C LEU A 386 -7.56 -9.78 13.16
N PRO A 387 -7.25 -8.73 13.95
CA PRO A 387 -7.94 -7.45 13.84
C PRO A 387 -7.99 -6.92 12.41
N ARG A 388 -6.83 -6.94 11.71
CA ARG A 388 -6.70 -6.44 10.34
C ARG A 388 -7.49 -7.26 9.33
N LEU A 389 -7.50 -8.58 9.46
CA LEU A 389 -8.37 -9.42 8.62
C LEU A 389 -9.84 -9.09 8.81
N ASN A 390 -10.26 -8.79 10.04
CA ASN A 390 -11.65 -8.40 10.28
C ASN A 390 -11.95 -6.99 9.74
N TRP A 391 -10.99 -6.04 9.81
CA TRP A 391 -11.13 -4.72 9.19
C TRP A 391 -11.22 -4.80 7.67
N LEU A 392 -10.36 -5.60 7.03
CA LEU A 392 -10.40 -5.85 5.60
C LEU A 392 -11.70 -6.55 5.18
N ALA A 393 -12.26 -7.42 6.03
CA ALA A 393 -13.58 -8.02 5.80
C ALA A 393 -14.72 -7.00 5.96
N ASP A 394 -14.67 -6.10 6.96
CA ASP A 394 -15.63 -5.00 7.12
C ASP A 394 -15.60 -4.04 5.92
N LEU A 395 -14.42 -3.86 5.32
CA LEU A 395 -14.22 -3.10 4.10
C LEU A 395 -14.61 -3.89 2.83
N GLU A 396 -14.99 -5.16 2.91
CA GLU A 396 -15.29 -6.04 1.77
C GLU A 396 -14.12 -6.19 0.78
N LEU A 397 -12.88 -6.12 1.27
CA LEU A 397 -11.67 -6.41 0.49
C LEU A 397 -11.33 -7.91 0.48
N ILE A 398 -11.77 -8.61 1.54
CA ILE A 398 -11.59 -10.05 1.71
C ILE A 398 -12.89 -10.68 2.23
N SER A 399 -12.98 -11.99 2.11
CA SER A 399 -14.00 -12.81 2.76
C SER A 399 -13.37 -13.76 3.77
N LEU A 400 -14.09 -13.98 4.88
CA LEU A 400 -13.74 -14.94 5.92
C LEU A 400 -14.80 -16.04 5.92
N ASP A 401 -14.38 -17.29 5.77
CA ASP A 401 -15.27 -18.44 5.88
C ASP A 401 -15.34 -19.00 7.31
N GLU A 402 -16.22 -19.98 7.53
CA GLU A 402 -16.39 -20.63 8.85
C GLU A 402 -15.19 -21.50 9.23
N ASN A 403 -14.43 -21.97 8.25
CA ASN A 403 -13.24 -22.79 8.41
C ASN A 403 -11.98 -21.97 8.70
N LYS A 404 -12.11 -20.66 8.90
CA LYS A 404 -10.99 -19.72 9.09
C LYS A 404 -10.07 -19.66 7.86
N ASN A 405 -10.62 -19.81 6.67
CA ASN A 405 -9.95 -19.41 5.44
C ASN A 405 -10.26 -17.95 5.12
N VAL A 406 -9.27 -17.32 4.51
CA VAL A 406 -9.32 -15.95 4.02
C VAL A 406 -9.19 -16.02 2.52
N ARG A 407 -10.11 -15.38 1.81
CA ARG A 407 -10.05 -15.21 0.36
C ARG A 407 -10.06 -13.74 -0.01
N ILE A 408 -9.15 -13.32 -0.88
CA ILE A 408 -9.18 -11.97 -1.45
C ILE A 408 -10.38 -11.83 -2.39
N LEU A 409 -11.05 -10.68 -2.32
CA LEU A 409 -12.13 -10.32 -3.23
C LEU A 409 -11.59 -9.41 -4.33
N ASP A 410 -12.35 -9.23 -5.41
CA ASP A 410 -11.92 -8.39 -6.55
C ASP A 410 -11.59 -6.94 -6.12
N ALA A 411 -12.33 -6.40 -5.14
CA ALA A 411 -12.00 -5.10 -4.56
C ALA A 411 -10.63 -5.11 -3.86
N GLY A 412 -10.30 -6.18 -3.12
CA GLY A 412 -8.98 -6.37 -2.52
C GLY A 412 -7.86 -6.42 -3.56
N ASP A 413 -8.08 -7.12 -4.67
CA ASP A 413 -7.11 -7.17 -5.78
C ASP A 413 -6.93 -5.82 -6.46
N ARG A 414 -8.02 -5.10 -6.74
CA ARG A 414 -7.96 -3.75 -7.33
C ARG A 414 -7.20 -2.80 -6.42
N LEU A 415 -7.45 -2.85 -5.11
CA LEU A 415 -6.69 -2.07 -4.14
C LEU A 415 -5.21 -2.45 -4.18
N ASN A 416 -4.88 -3.74 -4.12
CA ASN A 416 -3.48 -4.19 -4.15
C ASN A 416 -2.76 -3.77 -5.44
N THR A 417 -3.47 -3.76 -6.58
CA THR A 417 -2.95 -3.30 -7.87
C THR A 417 -2.53 -1.83 -7.80
N GLU A 418 -3.34 -0.99 -7.18
CA GLU A 418 -3.03 0.43 -6.98
C GLU A 418 -1.89 0.63 -5.97
N LEU A 419 -1.82 -0.18 -4.89
CA LEU A 419 -0.71 -0.13 -3.95
C LEU A 419 0.63 -0.55 -4.59
N ASN A 420 0.59 -1.50 -5.52
CA ASN A 420 1.76 -1.87 -6.32
C ASN A 420 2.22 -0.73 -7.23
N CYS A 421 1.29 0.04 -7.82
CA CYS A 421 1.67 1.26 -8.57
C CYS A 421 2.37 2.28 -7.67
N TRP A 422 2.09 2.32 -6.36
CA TRP A 422 2.82 3.20 -5.44
C TRP A 422 4.27 2.72 -5.22
N ILE A 423 4.50 1.41 -5.25
CA ILE A 423 5.85 0.82 -5.25
C ILE A 423 6.58 1.23 -6.53
N ASP A 424 5.90 1.16 -7.69
CA ASP A 424 6.52 1.53 -8.97
C ASP A 424 6.89 3.01 -9.02
N VAL A 425 5.99 3.91 -8.61
CA VAL A 425 6.25 5.36 -8.51
C VAL A 425 7.40 5.66 -7.56
N ARG A 426 7.56 4.85 -6.50
CA ARG A 426 8.68 4.97 -5.56
C ARG A 426 9.94 4.27 -6.07
N SER A 427 9.80 3.36 -7.03
CA SER A 427 10.76 2.36 -7.53
C SER A 427 11.31 1.41 -6.45
N GLN A 428 10.52 1.17 -5.40
CA GLN A 428 10.88 0.37 -4.20
C GLN A 428 9.69 0.31 -3.25
N TYR A 429 9.80 -0.44 -2.16
CA TYR A 429 8.75 -0.46 -1.15
C TYR A 429 8.46 0.91 -0.52
N VAL A 430 7.17 1.21 -0.38
CA VAL A 430 6.65 2.43 0.26
C VAL A 430 6.85 2.33 1.77
N ALA A 431 7.75 3.16 2.30
CA ALA A 431 8.00 3.27 3.75
C ALA A 431 6.90 4.07 4.47
N ASN A 432 6.41 5.12 3.84
CA ASN A 432 5.35 5.98 4.37
C ASN A 432 4.39 6.34 3.24
N SER A 433 3.10 6.15 3.49
CA SER A 433 2.02 6.31 2.51
C SER A 433 1.47 7.73 2.41
N ASP A 434 1.83 8.66 3.29
CA ASP A 434 1.14 9.96 3.43
C ASP A 434 1.10 10.73 2.10
N ILE A 435 2.24 10.80 1.41
CA ILE A 435 2.34 11.49 0.12
C ILE A 435 1.52 10.81 -0.99
N PHE A 436 1.43 9.47 -0.97
CA PHE A 436 0.62 8.72 -1.90
C PHE A 436 -0.87 8.93 -1.62
N ILE A 437 -1.24 8.99 -0.33
CA ILE A 437 -2.60 9.26 0.07
C ILE A 437 -3.04 10.67 -0.35
N GLU A 438 -2.20 11.68 -0.14
CA GLU A 438 -2.48 13.06 -0.57
C GLU A 438 -2.67 13.19 -2.09
N ARG A 439 -1.98 12.36 -2.87
CA ARG A 439 -1.93 12.45 -4.33
C ARG A 439 -2.92 11.53 -5.04
N TYR A 440 -3.16 10.35 -4.51
CA TYR A 440 -3.82 9.26 -5.25
C TYR A 440 -5.01 8.63 -4.54
N TYR A 441 -5.21 8.87 -3.24
CA TYR A 441 -6.19 8.10 -2.47
C TYR A 441 -7.61 8.08 -3.05
N THR A 442 -8.12 9.23 -3.53
CA THR A 442 -9.47 9.28 -4.10
C THR A 442 -9.58 8.48 -5.39
N ALA A 443 -8.53 8.45 -6.22
CA ALA A 443 -8.47 7.61 -7.42
C ALA A 443 -8.30 6.13 -7.05
N THR A 444 -7.43 5.80 -6.09
CA THR A 444 -7.28 4.43 -5.55
C THR A 444 -8.59 3.91 -4.99
N PHE A 445 -9.32 4.71 -4.21
CA PHE A 445 -10.64 4.35 -3.69
C PHE A 445 -11.65 4.18 -4.83
N ALA A 446 -11.64 5.10 -5.81
CA ALA A 446 -12.51 5.01 -6.97
C ALA A 446 -12.31 3.69 -7.71
N MET A 447 -11.07 3.30 -8.02
CA MET A 447 -10.72 2.02 -8.64
C MET A 447 -11.19 0.82 -7.81
N THR A 448 -11.10 0.94 -6.49
CA THR A 448 -11.42 -0.16 -5.58
C THR A 448 -12.93 -0.43 -5.52
N TYR A 449 -13.76 0.60 -5.41
CA TYR A 449 -15.18 0.46 -5.03
C TYR A 449 -16.20 1.08 -5.99
N THR A 450 -15.78 1.80 -7.02
CA THR A 450 -16.71 2.62 -7.82
C THR A 450 -16.40 2.54 -9.31
N ASP A 451 -17.39 2.89 -10.13
CA ASP A 451 -17.20 3.05 -11.57
C ASP A 451 -16.70 4.46 -11.94
N SER A 452 -16.26 5.26 -10.95
CA SER A 452 -15.79 6.65 -11.16
C SER A 452 -14.30 6.76 -11.51
N TYR A 453 -13.58 5.64 -11.53
CA TYR A 453 -12.17 5.63 -11.91
C TYR A 453 -11.99 6.02 -13.38
N GLY A 454 -10.99 6.85 -13.67
CA GLY A 454 -10.74 7.34 -15.02
C GLY A 454 -11.76 8.35 -15.55
N VAL A 455 -12.69 8.83 -14.72
CA VAL A 455 -13.61 9.92 -15.08
C VAL A 455 -12.91 11.26 -14.89
N TYR A 456 -12.70 12.00 -15.98
CA TYR A 456 -12.04 13.30 -15.98
C TYR A 456 -12.95 14.39 -16.55
N PRO A 457 -13.76 15.07 -15.71
CA PRO A 457 -14.57 16.19 -16.16
C PRO A 457 -13.71 17.37 -16.64
N PRO A 458 -14.26 18.28 -17.47
CA PRO A 458 -13.59 19.53 -17.82
C PRO A 458 -13.18 20.32 -16.58
N LYS A 459 -12.02 21.00 -16.63
CA LYS A 459 -11.45 21.74 -15.50
C LYS A 459 -12.44 22.72 -14.86
N ASP A 460 -13.24 23.43 -15.65
CA ASP A 460 -14.22 24.40 -15.14
C ASP A 460 -15.31 23.75 -14.28
N VAL A 461 -15.76 22.54 -14.65
CA VAL A 461 -16.72 21.76 -13.86
C VAL A 461 -16.10 21.34 -12.53
N VAL A 462 -14.85 20.87 -12.56
CA VAL A 462 -14.10 20.50 -11.35
C VAL A 462 -13.95 21.71 -10.42
N LEU A 463 -13.55 22.87 -10.95
CA LEU A 463 -13.40 24.10 -10.15
C LEU A 463 -14.73 24.58 -9.56
N GLN A 464 -15.84 24.43 -10.29
CA GLN A 464 -17.17 24.75 -9.79
C GLN A 464 -17.56 23.87 -8.59
N ASP A 465 -17.42 22.56 -8.71
CA ASP A 465 -17.75 21.62 -7.62
C ASP A 465 -16.82 21.79 -6.41
N VAL A 466 -15.51 21.96 -6.65
CA VAL A 466 -14.53 22.28 -5.59
C VAL A 466 -14.95 23.55 -4.86
N THR A 467 -15.32 24.60 -5.59
CA THR A 467 -15.78 25.87 -5.00
C THR A 467 -17.06 25.67 -4.18
N GLU A 468 -18.01 24.88 -4.68
CA GLU A 468 -19.28 24.58 -4.01
C GLU A 468 -19.04 23.95 -2.64
N TYR A 469 -18.28 22.85 -2.58
CA TYR A 469 -18.05 22.11 -1.35
C TYR A 469 -17.08 22.81 -0.40
N LEU A 470 -16.09 23.56 -0.91
CA LEU A 470 -15.28 24.44 -0.07
C LEU A 470 -16.15 25.51 0.60
N LYS A 471 -17.10 26.15 -0.11
CA LYS A 471 -18.03 27.12 0.49
C LYS A 471 -18.91 26.49 1.58
N LYS A 472 -19.44 25.29 1.35
CA LYS A 472 -20.23 24.54 2.35
C LYS A 472 -19.42 24.23 3.62
N SER A 473 -18.12 23.95 3.48
CA SER A 473 -17.25 23.62 4.61
C SER A 473 -17.16 24.73 5.68
N PHE A 474 -17.27 26.01 5.29
CA PHE A 474 -17.22 27.14 6.24
C PHE A 474 -18.41 27.14 7.21
N SER A 475 -19.62 26.78 6.73
CA SER A 475 -20.79 26.67 7.59
C SER A 475 -20.76 25.43 8.49
N LEU A 476 -20.13 24.35 8.02
CA LEU A 476 -20.08 23.06 8.71
C LEU A 476 -18.99 23.03 9.80
N PHE A 477 -17.84 23.64 9.53
CA PHE A 477 -16.67 23.63 10.42
C PHE A 477 -16.35 25.04 10.93
N GLN A 478 -17.32 25.65 11.60
CA GLN A 478 -17.20 27.02 12.11
C GLN A 478 -15.99 27.16 13.05
N THR A 479 -15.20 28.21 12.82
CA THR A 479 -14.12 28.64 13.70
C THR A 479 -14.45 29.99 14.34
N LEU A 480 -13.59 30.49 15.22
CA LEU A 480 -13.75 31.84 15.80
C LEU A 480 -13.77 32.94 14.72
N ALA A 481 -13.12 32.70 13.59
CA ALA A 481 -13.18 33.56 12.42
C ALA A 481 -14.12 32.92 11.38
N PRO A 482 -15.36 33.40 11.20
CA PRO A 482 -16.37 32.73 10.39
C PRO A 482 -16.02 32.63 8.90
N ASN A 483 -15.09 33.46 8.43
CA ASN A 483 -14.54 33.39 7.08
C ASN A 483 -13.31 32.47 6.97
N ARG A 484 -12.99 31.68 8.00
CA ARG A 484 -11.86 30.73 8.01
C ARG A 484 -12.33 29.33 8.40
N VAL A 485 -11.73 28.34 7.74
CA VAL A 485 -11.90 26.93 8.04
C VAL A 485 -10.54 26.24 8.04
N THR A 486 -10.39 25.20 8.85
CA THR A 486 -9.20 24.34 8.81
C THR A 486 -9.06 23.70 7.43
N ALA A 487 -7.88 23.77 6.80
CA ALA A 487 -7.68 23.24 5.46
C ALA A 487 -7.91 21.73 5.38
N SER A 488 -7.31 20.94 6.29
CA SER A 488 -7.51 19.49 6.35
C SER A 488 -8.98 19.08 6.42
N GLN A 489 -9.80 19.78 7.22
CA GLN A 489 -11.23 19.48 7.35
C GLN A 489 -12.01 19.83 6.08
N ALA A 490 -11.76 21.01 5.52
CA ALA A 490 -12.44 21.49 4.32
C ALA A 490 -12.11 20.64 3.09
N ILE A 491 -10.83 20.30 2.89
CA ILE A 491 -10.37 19.47 1.77
C ILE A 491 -10.87 18.04 1.94
N ALA A 492 -10.77 17.45 3.14
CA ALA A 492 -11.27 16.10 3.37
C ALA A 492 -12.79 16.00 3.15
N TYR A 493 -13.56 16.97 3.65
CA TYR A 493 -15.00 17.04 3.36
C TYR A 493 -15.27 17.17 1.85
N ALA A 494 -14.65 18.15 1.19
CA ALA A 494 -14.92 18.41 -0.22
C ALA A 494 -14.51 17.24 -1.13
N LYS A 495 -13.34 16.63 -0.93
CA LYS A 495 -12.87 15.50 -1.75
C LYS A 495 -13.80 14.30 -1.66
N TYR A 496 -14.31 14.01 -0.46
CA TYR A 496 -15.22 12.91 -0.21
C TYR A 496 -16.62 13.17 -0.78
N MET A 497 -17.15 14.39 -0.63
CA MET A 497 -18.45 14.74 -1.20
C MET A 497 -18.43 14.77 -2.73
N ILE A 498 -17.36 15.26 -3.36
CA ILE A 498 -17.21 15.21 -4.82
C ILE A 498 -17.21 13.76 -5.31
N LEU A 499 -16.42 12.88 -4.68
CA LEU A 499 -16.38 11.48 -5.08
C LEU A 499 -17.74 10.78 -4.88
N ALA A 500 -18.40 11.04 -3.74
CA ALA A 500 -19.69 10.44 -3.40
C ALA A 500 -20.84 10.93 -4.30
N GLU A 501 -20.93 12.23 -4.56
CA GLU A 501 -22.08 12.86 -5.22
C GLU A 501 -21.85 13.12 -6.71
N LYS A 502 -20.64 13.55 -7.09
CA LYS A 502 -20.30 13.95 -8.46
C LYS A 502 -19.62 12.85 -9.26
N LYS A 503 -19.20 11.76 -8.60
CA LYS A 503 -18.68 10.52 -9.21
C LYS A 503 -17.41 10.73 -10.04
N TYR A 504 -16.46 11.51 -9.52
CA TYR A 504 -15.09 11.56 -10.03
C TYR A 504 -14.11 11.88 -8.89
N ALA A 505 -12.83 11.55 -9.08
CA ALA A 505 -11.80 11.71 -8.06
C ALA A 505 -11.09 13.08 -8.18
N VAL A 506 -10.90 13.74 -7.04
CA VAL A 506 -10.03 14.91 -6.91
C VAL A 506 -9.07 14.66 -5.75
N SER A 507 -7.77 14.78 -5.98
CA SER A 507 -6.77 14.54 -4.94
C SER A 507 -6.59 15.74 -4.02
N GLU A 508 -6.13 15.50 -2.80
CA GLU A 508 -5.88 16.55 -1.81
C GLU A 508 -4.81 17.55 -2.30
N SER A 509 -3.76 17.05 -2.96
CA SER A 509 -2.77 17.91 -3.62
C SER A 509 -3.37 18.79 -4.74
N ALA A 510 -4.38 18.32 -5.47
CA ALA A 510 -5.07 19.13 -6.48
C ALA A 510 -5.88 20.27 -5.85
N PHE A 511 -6.55 20.04 -4.71
CA PHE A 511 -7.27 21.10 -3.99
C PHE A 511 -6.35 22.27 -3.62
N VAL A 512 -5.16 21.98 -3.08
CA VAL A 512 -4.19 23.03 -2.72
C VAL A 512 -3.82 23.84 -3.97
N ARG A 513 -3.47 23.18 -5.07
CA ARG A 513 -3.15 23.86 -6.34
C ARG A 513 -4.30 24.68 -6.90
N PHE A 514 -5.53 24.18 -6.85
CA PHE A 514 -6.71 24.93 -7.31
C PHE A 514 -6.94 26.18 -6.47
N ILE A 515 -6.78 26.10 -5.15
CA ILE A 515 -6.95 27.26 -4.26
C ILE A 515 -5.88 28.32 -4.54
N GLU A 516 -4.63 27.90 -4.70
CA GLU A 516 -3.50 28.83 -4.89
C GLU A 516 -3.47 29.49 -6.27
N ASN A 517 -3.86 28.75 -7.33
CA ASN A 517 -3.69 29.22 -8.70
C ASN A 517 -5.00 29.67 -9.36
N ASP A 518 -6.06 28.87 -9.23
CA ASP A 518 -7.30 29.03 -10.00
C ASP A 518 -8.41 29.76 -9.23
N LEU A 519 -8.43 29.64 -7.90
CA LEU A 519 -9.48 30.18 -7.03
C LEU A 519 -8.96 31.29 -6.09
N LYS A 520 -7.80 31.89 -6.41
CA LYS A 520 -7.13 32.92 -5.60
C LYS A 520 -7.97 34.17 -5.32
N ASP A 521 -8.95 34.47 -6.17
CA ASP A 521 -9.87 35.61 -6.00
C ASP A 521 -11.06 35.28 -5.07
N GLN A 522 -11.23 34.01 -4.71
CA GLN A 522 -12.30 33.53 -3.82
C GLN A 522 -11.75 33.05 -2.46
N PHE A 523 -10.56 32.47 -2.46
CA PHE A 523 -9.97 31.82 -1.29
C PHE A 523 -8.49 32.15 -1.12
N ILE A 524 -8.04 32.14 0.13
CA ILE A 524 -6.63 32.22 0.52
C ILE A 524 -6.28 30.94 1.27
N TYR A 525 -5.28 30.20 0.81
CA TYR A 525 -4.68 29.10 1.55
C TYR A 525 -3.43 29.58 2.29
N LYS A 526 -3.28 29.18 3.56
CA LYS A 526 -2.05 29.43 4.32
C LYS A 526 -1.69 28.22 5.18
N TYR A 527 -0.56 27.62 4.88
CA TYR A 527 0.04 26.55 5.68
C TYR A 527 0.65 27.10 6.98
N GLN A 528 0.55 26.33 8.07
CA GLN A 528 1.10 26.65 9.38
C GLN A 528 1.88 25.45 9.91
N SER A 529 3.21 25.50 9.76
CA SER A 529 4.12 24.42 10.16
C SER A 529 3.94 23.94 11.61
N ARG A 530 3.67 24.87 12.55
CA ARG A 530 3.42 24.56 13.96
C ARG A 530 2.28 23.56 14.18
N TYR A 531 1.29 23.54 13.29
CA TYR A 531 0.12 22.68 13.42
C TYR A 531 0.14 21.52 12.41
N ALA A 532 1.18 21.42 11.58
CA ALA A 532 1.25 20.53 10.43
C ALA A 532 -0.03 20.56 9.56
N ASP A 533 -0.66 21.74 9.46
CA ASP A 533 -1.95 21.96 8.81
C ASP A 533 -2.05 23.43 8.36
N GLY A 534 -3.08 23.78 7.62
CA GLY A 534 -3.34 25.15 7.18
C GLY A 534 -4.76 25.62 7.51
N TYR A 535 -5.07 26.82 7.04
CA TYR A 535 -6.45 27.29 6.95
C TYR A 535 -6.76 27.77 5.54
N ILE A 536 -8.04 27.68 5.18
CA ILE A 536 -8.61 28.32 3.99
C ILE A 536 -9.44 29.49 4.47
N GLN A 537 -9.23 30.67 3.90
CA GLN A 537 -9.97 31.88 4.20
C GLN A 537 -10.79 32.32 2.98
N LYS A 538 -12.09 32.55 3.17
CA LYS A 538 -12.95 33.16 2.15
C LYS A 538 -12.64 34.65 2.01
N ILE A 539 -12.45 35.11 0.79
CA ILE A 539 -12.33 36.54 0.49
C ILE A 539 -13.72 37.15 0.54
N LEU A 540 -13.91 38.09 1.47
CA LEU A 540 -15.12 38.89 1.54
C LEU A 540 -14.92 40.04 0.57
N LEU A 541 -15.59 40.01 -0.58
CA LEU A 541 -15.68 41.18 -1.44
C LEU A 541 -16.32 42.29 -0.61
N LYS A 542 -15.58 43.41 -0.45
CA LYS A 542 -16.18 44.64 0.07
C LYS A 542 -17.18 45.09 -0.98
N ASN A 543 -18.47 44.93 -0.68
CA ASN A 543 -19.52 45.64 -1.40
C ASN A 543 -19.43 47.13 -1.10
#